data_AF-A0A2Y9G1A8-F1
#
_entry.id   AF-A0A2Y9G1A8-F1
#
_cell.length_a   1.000
_cell.length_b   1.000
_cell.length_c   1.000
_cell.angle_alpha   90.00
_cell.angle_beta   90.00
_cell.angle_gamma   90.00
#
_symmetry.space_group_name_H-M   'P 1'
#
loop_
_entity.id
_entity.type
_entity.pdbx_description
1 polymer ?
#
loop_
_entity_poly.entity_id
_entity_poly.type
_entity_poly.pdbx_seq_one_letter_code
_entity_poly.pdbx_strand_id
1 'polypeptide(L)'
;MNEALFVLAVLSVGKMEKLISCVLVTIVLVMSRESWALEDCLQEQERLRAQVRLLETRVKLQQVKIAHLLHEKEVQFLDREENSVIDLGGKRKYAGEYTLKVDLADFEKNSRYAQYKNFKVGDEKNAYELNIGEYSGTAGDSLAGNFHPEVQWWASHQRMKFSTWDKDNDNYKGNCAEEDKSGWWFNRFGVV
;
A
#
# COMPACT_ATOMS: atom_id res chain seq x y z
N MET A 1 -35.70 32.16 -87.66
CA MET A 1 -35.88 31.39 -86.40
C MET A 1 -34.58 30.79 -85.84
N ASN A 2 -33.44 30.85 -86.53
CA ASN A 2 -32.24 30.08 -86.13
C ASN A 2 -31.19 30.85 -85.31
N GLU A 3 -31.11 32.17 -85.41
CA GLU A 3 -30.07 32.96 -84.72
C GLU A 3 -30.30 33.02 -83.19
N ALA A 4 -31.55 33.17 -82.73
CA ALA A 4 -31.86 33.25 -81.30
C ALA A 4 -31.69 31.90 -80.57
N LEU A 5 -31.98 30.77 -81.24
CA LEU A 5 -31.77 29.41 -80.71
C LEU A 5 -30.28 29.06 -80.65
N PHE A 6 -29.47 29.53 -81.60
CA PHE A 6 -28.03 29.32 -81.60
C PHE A 6 -27.33 30.14 -80.52
N VAL A 7 -27.73 31.40 -80.32
CA VAL A 7 -27.19 32.25 -79.25
C VAL A 7 -27.61 31.71 -77.86
N LEU A 8 -28.85 31.26 -77.67
CA LEU A 8 -29.28 30.59 -76.43
C LEU A 8 -28.54 29.25 -76.19
N ALA A 9 -28.28 28.46 -77.23
CA ALA A 9 -27.50 27.23 -77.13
C ALA A 9 -26.01 27.49 -76.82
N VAL A 10 -25.38 28.48 -77.47
CA VAL A 10 -23.98 28.88 -77.22
C VAL A 10 -23.81 29.52 -75.84
N LEU A 11 -24.77 30.34 -75.39
CA LEU A 11 -24.81 30.89 -74.03
C LEU A 11 -25.07 29.78 -72.98
N SER A 12 -25.91 28.77 -73.29
CA SER A 12 -26.18 27.62 -72.43
C SER A 12 -24.98 26.67 -72.30
N VAL A 13 -24.28 26.39 -73.40
CA VAL A 13 -23.04 25.59 -73.44
C VAL A 13 -21.91 26.32 -72.70
N GLY A 14 -21.70 27.61 -72.93
CA GLY A 14 -20.70 28.41 -72.21
C GLY A 14 -21.01 28.60 -70.71
N LYS A 15 -22.28 28.52 -70.30
CA LYS A 15 -22.68 28.50 -68.88
C LYS A 15 -22.42 27.12 -68.25
N MET A 16 -22.66 26.03 -69.00
CA MET A 16 -22.34 24.66 -68.58
C MET A 16 -20.85 24.44 -68.40
N GLU A 17 -20.00 24.92 -69.31
CA GLU A 17 -18.53 24.79 -69.16
C GLU A 17 -18.01 25.53 -67.92
N LYS A 18 -18.55 26.71 -67.63
CA LYS A 18 -18.22 27.46 -66.40
C LYS A 18 -18.73 26.76 -65.15
N LEU A 19 -19.91 26.15 -65.20
CA LEU A 19 -20.46 25.35 -64.09
C LEU A 19 -19.64 24.08 -63.85
N ILE A 20 -19.25 23.36 -64.89
CA ILE A 20 -18.39 22.18 -64.81
C ILE A 20 -17.03 22.57 -64.24
N SER A 21 -16.43 23.67 -64.71
CA SER A 21 -15.18 24.20 -64.16
C SER A 21 -15.30 24.57 -62.67
N CYS A 22 -16.37 25.28 -62.27
CA CYS A 22 -16.64 25.58 -60.86
C CYS A 22 -16.81 24.31 -60.02
N VAL A 23 -17.53 23.30 -60.51
CA VAL A 23 -17.74 22.03 -59.81
C VAL A 23 -16.42 21.25 -59.66
N LEU A 24 -15.58 21.21 -60.70
CA LEU A 24 -14.28 20.57 -60.63
C LEU A 24 -13.35 21.29 -59.66
N VAL A 25 -13.34 22.62 -59.66
CA VAL A 25 -12.53 23.42 -58.72
C VAL A 25 -13.01 23.25 -57.28
N THR A 26 -14.33 23.22 -57.03
CA THR A 26 -14.85 22.99 -55.67
C THR A 26 -14.58 21.57 -55.20
N ILE A 27 -14.72 20.56 -56.06
CA ILE A 27 -14.37 19.17 -55.72
C ILE A 27 -12.88 19.10 -55.38
N VAL A 28 -11.98 19.65 -56.20
CA VAL A 28 -10.53 19.66 -55.92
C VAL A 28 -10.22 20.37 -54.61
N LEU A 29 -10.86 21.51 -54.31
CA LEU A 29 -10.66 22.23 -53.04
C LEU A 29 -11.18 21.45 -51.84
N VAL A 30 -12.32 20.78 -51.94
CA VAL A 30 -12.89 19.94 -50.86
C VAL A 30 -12.00 18.72 -50.61
N MET A 31 -11.63 17.99 -51.67
CA MET A 31 -10.76 16.82 -51.56
C MET A 31 -9.35 17.19 -51.06
N SER A 32 -8.81 18.34 -51.47
CA SER A 32 -7.53 18.83 -50.94
C SER A 32 -7.65 19.19 -49.46
N ARG A 33 -8.73 19.84 -49.05
CA ARG A 33 -8.94 20.22 -47.65
C ARG A 33 -9.14 18.99 -46.73
N GLU A 34 -9.80 17.94 -47.22
CA GLU A 34 -9.93 16.66 -46.50
C GLU A 34 -8.60 15.90 -46.40
N SER A 35 -7.76 15.93 -47.44
CA SER A 35 -6.42 15.33 -47.41
C SER A 35 -5.51 15.98 -46.35
N TRP A 36 -5.47 17.32 -46.31
CA TRP A 36 -4.62 18.05 -45.37
C TRP A 36 -5.07 17.84 -43.91
N ALA A 37 -6.39 17.75 -43.65
CA ALA A 37 -6.91 17.44 -42.33
C ALA A 37 -6.61 16.00 -41.87
N LEU A 38 -6.49 15.05 -42.80
CA LEU A 38 -6.14 13.66 -42.50
C LEU A 38 -4.65 13.50 -42.17
N GLU A 39 -3.76 14.21 -42.88
CA GLU A 39 -2.32 14.23 -42.59
C GLU A 39 -2.00 14.91 -41.25
N ASP A 40 -2.65 16.04 -40.93
CA ASP A 40 -2.53 16.67 -39.62
C ASP A 40 -3.01 15.73 -38.48
N CYS A 41 -4.10 14.97 -38.72
CA CYS A 41 -4.63 13.99 -37.77
C CYS A 41 -3.70 12.79 -37.55
N LEU A 42 -3.12 12.23 -38.62
CA LEU A 42 -2.17 11.12 -38.56
C LEU A 42 -0.88 11.52 -37.82
N GLN A 43 -0.37 12.71 -38.11
CA GLN A 43 0.82 13.24 -37.44
C GLN A 43 0.58 13.47 -35.94
N GLU A 44 -0.59 14.01 -35.57
CA GLU A 44 -0.95 14.18 -34.17
C GLU A 44 -1.22 12.83 -33.48
N GLN A 45 -1.74 11.82 -34.18
CA GLN A 45 -1.90 10.47 -33.66
C GLN A 45 -0.56 9.78 -33.39
N GLU A 46 0.43 9.93 -34.28
CA GLU A 46 1.78 9.43 -34.06
C GLU A 46 2.48 10.16 -32.90
N ARG A 47 2.30 11.48 -32.80
CA ARG A 47 2.80 12.28 -31.68
C ARG A 47 2.19 11.83 -30.35
N LEU A 48 0.87 11.68 -30.28
CA LEU A 48 0.17 11.23 -29.06
C LEU A 48 0.56 9.79 -28.71
N ARG A 49 0.69 8.90 -29.69
CA ARG A 49 1.20 7.54 -29.48
C ARG A 49 2.64 7.55 -28.94
N ALA A 50 3.50 8.42 -29.44
CA ALA A 50 4.86 8.58 -28.92
C ALA A 50 4.86 9.11 -27.48
N GLN A 51 3.99 10.08 -27.16
CA GLN A 51 3.83 10.59 -25.79
C GLN A 51 3.31 9.51 -24.83
N VAL A 52 2.33 8.71 -25.24
CA VAL A 52 1.81 7.59 -24.44
C VAL A 52 2.92 6.56 -24.19
N ARG A 53 3.68 6.15 -25.22
CA ARG A 53 4.82 5.22 -25.05
C ARG A 53 5.88 5.77 -24.10
N LEU A 54 6.14 7.08 -24.14
CA LEU A 54 7.06 7.75 -23.22
C LEU A 54 6.53 7.73 -21.79
N LEU A 55 5.24 8.02 -21.58
CA LEU A 55 4.59 7.97 -20.27
C LEU A 55 4.59 6.54 -19.71
N GLU A 56 4.25 5.54 -20.52
CA GLU A 56 4.32 4.13 -20.14
C GLU A 56 5.73 3.73 -19.70
N THR A 57 6.75 4.18 -20.42
CA THR A 57 8.15 3.90 -20.07
C THR A 57 8.54 4.58 -18.76
N ARG A 58 8.12 5.84 -18.56
CA ARG A 58 8.34 6.56 -17.29
C ARG A 58 7.63 5.88 -16.13
N VAL A 59 6.39 5.44 -16.31
CA VAL A 59 5.62 4.71 -15.28
C VAL A 59 6.30 3.39 -14.96
N LYS A 60 6.73 2.61 -15.96
CA LYS A 60 7.48 1.36 -15.75
C LYS A 60 8.80 1.62 -15.03
N LEU A 61 9.53 2.68 -15.40
CA LEU A 61 10.77 3.05 -14.72
C LEU A 61 10.53 3.48 -13.27
N GLN A 62 9.45 4.23 -13.03
CA GLN A 62 9.03 4.59 -11.68
C GLN A 62 8.61 3.36 -10.87
N GLN A 63 7.89 2.41 -11.47
CA GLN A 63 7.52 1.14 -10.82
C GLN A 63 8.77 0.33 -10.46
N VAL A 64 9.74 0.20 -11.37
CA VAL A 64 11.02 -0.47 -11.08
C VAL A 64 11.78 0.27 -9.98
N LYS A 65 11.81 1.60 -10.01
CA LYS A 65 12.47 2.40 -8.97
C LYS A 65 11.76 2.25 -7.62
N ILE A 66 10.43 2.19 -7.58
CA ILE A 66 9.67 1.92 -6.37
C ILE A 66 9.96 0.51 -5.88
N ALA A 67 9.95 -0.50 -6.74
CA ALA A 67 10.29 -1.88 -6.37
C ALA A 67 11.73 -2.00 -5.85
N HIS A 68 12.69 -1.32 -6.47
CA HIS A 68 14.06 -1.24 -5.99
C HIS A 68 14.15 -0.54 -4.63
N LEU A 69 13.50 0.61 -4.46
CA LEU A 69 13.49 1.33 -3.19
C LEU A 69 12.76 0.57 -2.09
N LEU A 70 11.70 -0.18 -2.42
CA LEU A 70 11.02 -1.07 -1.50
C LEU A 70 11.93 -2.23 -1.11
N HIS A 71 12.61 -2.86 -2.06
CA HIS A 71 13.58 -3.92 -1.79
C HIS A 71 14.77 -3.41 -0.98
N GLU A 72 15.31 -2.23 -1.30
CA GLU A 72 16.40 -1.59 -0.56
C GLU A 72 15.97 -1.20 0.86
N LYS A 73 14.74 -0.68 1.03
CA LYS A 73 14.16 -0.42 2.35
C LYS A 73 13.89 -1.70 3.12
N GLU A 74 13.44 -2.76 2.45
CA GLU A 74 13.21 -4.08 3.04
C GLU A 74 14.55 -4.71 3.46
N VAL A 75 15.60 -4.62 2.64
CA VAL A 75 16.97 -5.01 2.99
C VAL A 75 17.51 -4.18 4.16
N GLN A 76 17.31 -2.85 4.17
CA GLN A 76 17.65 -2.02 5.35
C GLN A 76 16.83 -2.39 6.60
N PHE A 77 15.60 -2.87 6.44
CA PHE A 77 14.78 -3.39 7.54
C PHE A 77 15.28 -4.76 8.02
N LEU A 78 15.75 -5.60 7.10
CA LEU A 78 16.27 -6.95 7.34
C LEU A 78 17.68 -6.95 7.94
N ASP A 79 18.50 -5.95 7.66
CA ASP A 79 19.82 -5.75 8.30
C ASP A 79 19.70 -5.36 9.79
N ARG A 80 18.49 -5.10 10.29
CA ARG A 80 18.20 -5.02 11.72
C ARG A 80 17.96 -6.43 12.25
N GLU A 81 19.02 -7.09 12.74
CA GLU A 81 18.89 -8.33 13.50
C GLU A 81 17.78 -8.20 14.57
N GLU A 82 16.99 -9.29 14.69
CA GLU A 82 15.93 -9.56 15.66
C GLU A 82 14.47 -9.24 15.28
N ASN A 83 13.94 -9.97 14.30
CA ASN A 83 12.61 -10.59 14.45
C ASN A 83 12.76 -12.08 14.81
N SER A 84 13.74 -12.41 15.64
CA SER A 84 13.94 -13.78 16.10
C SER A 84 12.96 -14.06 17.24
N VAL A 85 11.94 -14.87 16.98
CA VAL A 85 11.10 -15.41 18.05
C VAL A 85 11.99 -16.35 18.87
N ILE A 86 12.25 -15.97 20.13
CA ILE A 86 13.02 -16.79 21.05
C ILE A 86 12.15 -17.99 21.42
N ASP A 87 12.58 -19.19 21.00
CA ASP A 87 11.91 -20.43 21.40
C ASP A 87 12.04 -20.63 22.91
N LEU A 88 10.89 -20.69 23.58
CA LEU A 88 10.76 -20.93 25.03
C LEU A 88 10.71 -22.44 25.36
N GLY A 89 10.72 -23.30 24.34
CA GLY A 89 10.62 -24.76 24.45
C GLY A 89 11.96 -25.47 24.60
N GLY A 90 11.99 -26.48 25.49
CA GLY A 90 13.03 -27.51 25.52
C GLY A 90 14.32 -27.18 26.29
N LYS A 91 14.32 -27.51 27.59
CA LYS A 91 15.52 -27.73 28.46
C LYS A 91 16.20 -26.53 29.12
N ARG A 92 15.85 -25.28 28.83
CA ARG A 92 16.43 -24.12 29.56
C ARG A 92 15.53 -23.72 30.72
N LYS A 93 15.84 -24.22 31.93
CA LYS A 93 15.39 -23.51 33.15
C LYS A 93 16.14 -22.18 33.19
N TYR A 94 15.45 -21.08 32.91
CA TYR A 94 15.95 -19.73 33.12
C TYR A 94 16.03 -19.47 34.64
N ALA A 95 17.01 -20.11 35.30
CA ALA A 95 17.28 -19.99 36.72
C ALA A 95 18.22 -18.79 36.95
N GLY A 96 17.66 -17.59 36.81
CA GLY A 96 18.36 -16.33 37.01
C GLY A 96 17.36 -15.18 37.18
N GLU A 97 17.85 -14.06 37.68
CA GLU A 97 17.10 -12.80 37.62
C GLU A 97 17.33 -12.18 36.24
N TYR A 98 16.29 -12.17 35.42
CA TYR A 98 16.33 -11.57 34.09
C TYR A 98 15.59 -10.24 34.10
N THR A 99 16.08 -9.32 33.27
CA THR A 99 15.42 -8.05 32.98
C THR A 99 14.96 -8.08 31.54
N LEU A 100 13.66 -7.88 31.32
CA LEU A 100 13.11 -7.64 29.99
C LEU A 100 13.26 -6.16 29.66
N LYS A 101 13.84 -5.84 28.49
CA LYS A 101 13.86 -4.48 27.94
C LYS A 101 13.15 -4.47 26.60
N VAL A 102 12.15 -3.61 26.48
CA VAL A 102 11.39 -3.38 25.25
C VAL A 102 11.73 -1.98 24.76
N ASP A 103 12.38 -1.88 23.60
CA ASP A 103 12.67 -0.61 22.93
C ASP A 103 11.64 -0.37 21.81
N LEU A 104 10.98 0.77 21.85
CA LEU A 104 9.91 1.17 20.93
C LEU A 104 10.34 2.39 20.13
N ALA A 105 9.99 2.44 18.85
CA ALA A 105 10.17 3.61 18.00
C ALA A 105 8.90 3.86 17.19
N ASP A 106 8.47 5.12 17.10
CA ASP A 106 7.35 5.52 16.24
C ASP A 106 7.81 5.88 14.82
N PHE A 107 6.86 6.16 13.92
CA PHE A 107 7.16 6.55 12.53
C PHE A 107 7.88 7.90 12.41
N GLU A 108 7.85 8.72 13.46
CA GLU A 108 8.54 10.02 13.55
C GLU A 108 9.95 9.89 14.15
N LYS A 109 10.41 8.65 14.43
CA LYS A 109 11.69 8.31 15.04
C LYS A 109 11.83 8.70 16.51
N ASN A 110 10.74 9.02 17.19
CA ASN A 110 10.78 9.14 18.64
C ASN A 110 10.94 7.74 19.23
N SER A 111 11.87 7.60 20.18
CA SER A 111 12.16 6.32 20.83
C SER A 111 11.75 6.36 22.30
N ARG A 112 11.14 5.27 22.77
CA ARG A 112 10.78 5.03 24.17
C ARG A 112 11.22 3.64 24.58
N TYR A 113 11.31 3.40 25.87
CA TYR A 113 11.62 2.07 26.37
C TYR A 113 10.81 1.71 27.61
N ALA A 114 10.61 0.41 27.81
CA ALA A 114 10.10 -0.19 29.03
C ALA A 114 11.08 -1.26 29.51
N GLN A 115 11.37 -1.29 30.80
CA GLN A 115 12.21 -2.29 31.44
C GLN A 115 11.47 -2.91 32.62
N TYR A 116 11.46 -4.24 32.68
CA TYR A 116 10.83 -5.02 33.74
C TYR A 116 11.88 -5.92 34.38
N LYS A 117 12.20 -5.67 35.64
CA LYS A 117 13.07 -6.57 36.43
C LYS A 117 12.33 -7.84 36.78
N ASN A 118 13.07 -8.88 37.18
CA ASN A 118 12.51 -10.16 37.63
C ASN A 118 11.56 -10.81 36.62
N PHE A 119 11.80 -10.57 35.34
CA PHE A 119 11.04 -11.15 34.25
C PHE A 119 11.22 -12.67 34.22
N LYS A 120 10.11 -13.40 34.20
CA LYS A 120 10.07 -14.86 34.13
C LYS A 120 8.93 -15.31 33.24
N VAL A 121 9.17 -16.39 32.51
CA VAL A 121 8.15 -17.09 31.74
C VAL A 121 8.07 -18.53 32.23
N GLY A 122 6.86 -19.00 32.48
CA GLY A 122 6.58 -20.38 32.89
C GLY A 122 6.99 -21.39 31.83
N ASP A 123 7.00 -22.66 32.20
CA ASP A 123 7.15 -23.75 31.24
C ASP A 123 5.83 -24.03 30.50
N GLU A 124 5.88 -24.92 29.51
CA GLU A 124 4.72 -25.32 28.73
C GLU A 124 3.56 -25.87 29.59
N LYS A 125 3.89 -26.57 30.70
CA LYS A 125 2.88 -27.10 31.65
C LYS A 125 2.09 -26.00 32.34
N ASN A 126 2.74 -24.87 32.58
CA ASN A 126 2.11 -23.65 33.09
C ASN A 126 1.65 -22.71 31.96
N ALA A 127 1.56 -23.21 30.72
CA ALA A 127 1.18 -22.44 29.53
C ALA A 127 1.97 -21.14 29.39
N TYR A 128 3.27 -21.19 29.68
CA TYR A 128 4.19 -20.07 29.57
C TYR A 128 3.72 -18.83 30.38
N GLU A 129 3.16 -19.01 31.57
CA GLU A 129 2.70 -17.90 32.44
C GLU A 129 3.74 -16.77 32.56
N LEU A 130 3.32 -15.52 32.32
CA LEU A 130 4.16 -14.33 32.44
C LEU A 130 4.26 -13.85 33.88
N ASN A 131 5.47 -13.55 34.33
CA ASN A 131 5.69 -12.84 35.58
C ASN A 131 6.67 -11.68 35.36
N ILE A 132 6.23 -10.48 35.71
CA ILE A 132 7.01 -9.24 35.66
C ILE A 132 7.18 -8.67 37.07
N GLY A 133 8.33 -8.03 37.30
CA GLY A 133 8.63 -7.28 38.52
C GLY A 133 8.56 -5.78 38.30
N GLU A 134 9.50 -5.06 38.91
CA GLU A 134 9.55 -3.59 38.89
C GLU A 134 9.68 -3.04 37.46
N TYR A 135 8.79 -2.12 37.10
CA TYR A 135 8.84 -1.35 35.87
C TYR A 135 9.75 -0.13 36.01
N SER A 136 10.48 0.18 34.93
CA SER A 136 11.15 1.48 34.72
C SER A 136 11.17 1.82 33.23
N GLY A 137 11.04 3.10 32.88
CA GLY A 137 11.13 3.52 31.48
C GLY A 137 10.25 4.71 31.12
N THR A 138 10.23 5.02 29.82
CA THR A 138 9.55 6.20 29.25
C THR A 138 8.35 5.83 28.37
N ALA A 139 8.09 4.54 28.15
CA ALA A 139 6.99 4.05 27.31
C ALA A 139 5.64 3.97 28.04
N GLY A 140 5.64 3.85 29.36
CA GLY A 140 4.46 3.52 30.15
C GLY A 140 4.45 2.03 30.55
N ASP A 141 3.75 1.71 31.63
CA ASP A 141 3.70 0.37 32.22
C ASP A 141 2.49 -0.42 31.69
N SER A 142 2.56 -0.80 30.40
CA SER A 142 1.48 -1.53 29.72
C SER A 142 1.25 -2.92 30.29
N LEU A 143 2.32 -3.66 30.61
CA LEU A 143 2.20 -5.04 31.06
C LEU A 143 1.54 -5.16 32.43
N ALA A 144 1.74 -4.21 33.33
CA ALA A 144 1.04 -4.25 34.62
C ALA A 144 -0.42 -3.75 34.52
N GLY A 145 -0.78 -3.00 33.47
CA GLY A 145 -2.13 -2.47 33.27
C GLY A 145 -2.53 -1.38 34.28
N ASN A 146 -1.54 -0.65 34.83
CA ASN A 146 -1.72 0.28 35.96
C ASN A 146 -2.28 1.67 35.57
N PHE A 147 -2.78 1.84 34.35
CA PHE A 147 -3.25 3.14 33.86
C PHE A 147 -4.50 3.66 34.57
N HIS A 148 -5.37 2.75 35.03
CA HIS A 148 -6.57 3.10 35.80
C HIS A 148 -6.98 1.95 36.75
N PRO A 149 -7.36 2.23 38.01
CA PRO A 149 -7.71 1.18 38.98
C PRO A 149 -8.84 0.25 38.51
N GLU A 150 -9.81 0.80 37.77
CA GLU A 150 -10.95 0.04 37.26
C GLU A 150 -10.60 -0.91 36.11
N VAL A 151 -9.46 -0.70 35.44
CA VAL A 151 -9.06 -1.49 34.27
C VAL A 151 -8.01 -2.55 34.58
N GLN A 152 -7.30 -2.40 35.70
CA GLN A 152 -6.18 -3.26 36.05
C GLN A 152 -6.53 -4.75 36.02
N TRP A 153 -7.70 -5.15 36.53
CA TRP A 153 -8.07 -6.57 36.60
C TRP A 153 -8.22 -7.24 35.23
N TRP A 154 -8.55 -6.47 34.17
CA TRP A 154 -8.78 -7.00 32.83
C TRP A 154 -7.67 -6.64 31.83
N ALA A 155 -6.86 -5.63 32.13
CA ALA A 155 -5.76 -5.15 31.28
C ALA A 155 -4.38 -5.63 31.75
N SER A 156 -4.22 -6.09 32.99
CA SER A 156 -2.93 -6.57 33.47
C SER A 156 -2.56 -7.90 32.80
N HIS A 157 -1.32 -7.98 32.33
CA HIS A 157 -0.70 -9.19 31.77
C HIS A 157 0.02 -10.02 32.84
N GLN A 158 0.12 -9.50 34.07
CA GLN A 158 0.77 -10.18 35.18
C GLN A 158 0.06 -11.51 35.48
N ARG A 159 0.81 -12.61 35.45
CA ARG A 159 0.34 -13.99 35.64
C ARG A 159 -0.66 -14.48 34.60
N MET A 160 -0.75 -13.81 33.46
CA MET A 160 -1.49 -14.33 32.32
C MET A 160 -0.72 -15.45 31.64
N LYS A 161 -1.47 -16.41 31.09
CA LYS A 161 -0.94 -17.51 30.29
C LYS A 161 -0.87 -17.10 28.83
N PHE A 162 0.01 -17.73 28.08
CA PHE A 162 0.17 -17.45 26.67
C PHE A 162 -0.97 -18.11 25.87
N SER A 163 -1.67 -17.32 25.06
CA SER A 163 -2.76 -17.78 24.19
C SER A 163 -2.35 -17.68 22.73
N THR A 164 -2.83 -18.62 21.93
CA THR A 164 -2.70 -18.65 20.46
C THR A 164 -4.08 -18.90 19.85
N TRP A 165 -4.21 -18.70 18.53
CA TRP A 165 -5.48 -18.91 17.82
C TRP A 165 -6.07 -20.32 18.02
N ASP A 166 -5.22 -21.33 18.24
CA ASP A 166 -5.59 -22.73 18.46
C ASP A 166 -5.60 -23.14 19.95
N LYS A 167 -5.14 -22.27 20.85
CA LYS A 167 -5.05 -22.56 22.29
C LYS A 167 -5.37 -21.32 23.11
N ASP A 168 -6.64 -21.23 23.49
CA ASP A 168 -7.17 -20.16 24.32
C ASP A 168 -6.87 -20.40 25.82
N ASN A 169 -6.08 -19.52 26.41
CA ASN A 169 -5.80 -19.46 27.84
C ASN A 169 -6.10 -18.06 28.44
N ASP A 170 -6.92 -17.25 27.75
CA ASP A 170 -7.24 -15.89 28.16
C ASP A 170 -8.50 -15.85 29.07
N ASN A 171 -8.86 -14.66 29.57
CA ASN A 171 -10.02 -14.46 30.46
C ASN A 171 -11.21 -13.81 29.75
N TYR A 172 -11.21 -13.81 28.41
CA TYR A 172 -12.29 -13.32 27.58
C TYR A 172 -13.29 -14.44 27.28
N LYS A 173 -14.47 -14.07 26.76
CA LYS A 173 -15.49 -15.06 26.36
C LYS A 173 -15.25 -15.61 24.96
N GLY A 174 -14.59 -14.83 24.10
CA GLY A 174 -14.03 -15.28 22.83
C GLY A 174 -12.54 -15.57 22.99
N ASN A 175 -11.81 -15.61 21.88
CA ASN A 175 -10.37 -15.85 21.87
C ASN A 175 -9.64 -14.59 21.37
N CYS A 176 -8.96 -13.88 22.26
CA CYS A 176 -8.23 -12.66 21.92
C CYS A 176 -7.14 -12.94 20.88
N ALA A 177 -6.46 -14.08 20.97
CA ALA A 177 -5.41 -14.46 20.03
C ALA A 177 -5.96 -14.71 18.61
N GLU A 178 -7.20 -15.21 18.51
CA GLU A 178 -7.89 -15.35 17.23
C GLU A 178 -8.34 -13.98 16.67
N GLU A 179 -8.86 -13.09 17.51
CA GLU A 179 -9.33 -11.76 17.09
C GLU A 179 -8.16 -10.85 16.66
N ASP A 180 -7.09 -10.80 17.46
CA ASP A 180 -5.90 -9.96 17.24
C ASP A 180 -4.85 -10.62 16.33
N LYS A 181 -5.09 -11.86 15.88
CA LYS A 181 -4.21 -12.62 14.96
C LYS A 181 -2.77 -12.72 15.45
N SER A 182 -2.56 -12.89 16.75
CA SER A 182 -1.24 -12.95 17.37
C SER A 182 -1.20 -13.89 18.58
N GLY A 183 0.01 -14.28 19.00
CA GLY A 183 0.21 -15.02 20.24
C GLY A 183 0.68 -14.06 21.33
N TRP A 184 -0.02 -14.01 22.47
CA TRP A 184 0.31 -13.10 23.57
C TRP A 184 -0.19 -13.61 24.91
N TRP A 185 0.29 -12.98 25.99
CA TRP A 185 -0.24 -13.15 27.34
C TRP A 185 -1.55 -12.39 27.53
N PHE A 186 -2.57 -12.70 26.73
CA PHE A 186 -3.86 -12.01 26.77
C PHE A 186 -4.57 -12.20 28.11
N ASN A 187 -5.29 -11.16 28.55
CA ASN A 187 -6.21 -11.21 29.70
C ASN A 187 -7.66 -11.19 29.21
N ARG A 188 -8.44 -10.15 29.51
CA ARG A 188 -9.76 -9.94 28.87
C ARG A 188 -9.62 -9.15 27.57
N PHE A 189 -8.54 -8.38 27.46
CA PHE A 189 -8.07 -7.60 26.32
C PHE A 189 -6.55 -7.52 26.39
N GLY A 190 -5.89 -7.26 25.25
CA GLY A 190 -4.45 -6.98 25.21
C GLY A 190 -4.17 -5.48 25.24
N VAL A 191 -3.27 -5.03 26.11
CA VAL A 191 -2.66 -3.69 26.03
C VAL A 191 -1.20 -3.88 25.62
N VAL A 192 -0.84 -3.39 24.44
CA VAL A 192 0.55 -3.40 23.95
C VAL A 192 1.26 -2.13 24.41
#